data_AF-V9IEV6-F1
#
_entry.id   AF-V9IEV6-F1
#
_cell.length_a   1.000
_cell.length_b   1.000
_cell.length_c   1.000
_cell.angle_alpha   90.00
_cell.angle_beta   90.00
_cell.angle_gamma   90.00
#
_symmetry.space_group_name_H-M   'P 1'
#
loop_
_entity.id
_entity.type
_entity.pdbx_description
1 polymer ?
#
loop_
_entity_poly.entity_id
_entity_poly.type
_entity_poly.pdbx_seq_one_letter_code
_entity_poly.pdbx_strand_id
1 'polypeptide(L)' 'MCAFVQANPYDIPKYVPPIFEHLRAHMNDPQPIPMTIKKTLDDFKRTHNGWKDVEEYTQHFTEEQLTVLQDLIMPPSYYA' A
#
# COMPACT_ATOMS: atom_id res chain seq x y z
N MET A 1 8.64 -3.59 8.16
CA MET A 1 8.15 -3.08 6.86
C MET A 1 7.00 -2.08 7.08
N CYS A 2 5.88 -2.47 7.67
CA CYS A 2 4.71 -1.62 7.87
C CYS A 2 4.96 -0.31 8.66
N ALA A 3 5.79 -0.35 9.70
CA ALA A 3 6.15 0.85 10.47
C ALA A 3 6.91 1.91 9.64
N PHE A 4 7.67 1.51 8.61
CA PHE A 4 8.39 2.46 7.75
C PHE A 4 7.47 3.23 6.81
N VAL A 5 6.36 2.60 6.41
CA VAL A 5 5.29 3.21 5.59
C VAL A 5 4.47 4.20 6.42
N GLN A 6 4.41 4.01 7.74
CA GLN A 6 3.70 4.89 8.69
C GLN A 6 4.58 6.00 9.30
N ALA A 7 5.91 5.93 9.11
CA ALA A 7 6.86 6.83 9.78
C ALA A 7 6.90 8.25 9.21
N ASN A 8 6.49 8.43 7.94
CA ASN A 8 6.48 9.73 7.26
C ASN A 8 5.06 10.04 6.78
N PRO A 9 4.20 10.61 7.64
CA PRO A 9 2.91 11.09 7.19
C PRO A 9 3.12 12.19 6.13
N TYR A 10 2.35 12.11 5.03
CA TYR A 10 2.33 13.07 3.91
C TYR A 10 3.52 13.01 2.93
N ASP A 11 4.52 12.14 3.13
CA ASP A 11 5.65 11.99 2.22
C ASP A 11 5.83 10.53 1.78
N ILE A 12 6.23 10.33 0.53
CA ILE A 12 6.53 9.00 -0.03
C ILE A 12 8.01 8.94 -0.41
N PRO A 13 8.88 8.54 0.54
CA PRO A 13 10.27 8.27 0.25
C PRO A 13 10.45 7.20 -0.83
N LYS A 14 11.52 7.28 -1.61
CA LYS A 14 11.83 6.35 -2.72
C LYS A 14 11.90 4.87 -2.32
N TYR A 15 12.07 4.55 -1.03
CA TYR A 15 12.09 3.18 -0.54
C TYR A 15 10.69 2.62 -0.23
N VAL A 16 9.64 3.45 -0.24
CA VAL A 16 8.26 3.05 0.05
C VAL A 16 7.63 2.27 -1.12
N PRO A 17 7.77 2.67 -2.39
CA PRO A 17 7.23 1.92 -3.53
C PRO A 17 7.69 0.44 -3.60
N PRO A 18 8.98 0.10 -3.45
CA PRO A 18 9.43 -1.29 -3.44
C PRO A 18 8.84 -2.15 -2.31
N ILE A 19 8.45 -1.53 -1.19
CA ILE A 19 7.84 -2.27 -0.07
C ILE A 19 6.48 -2.84 -0.49
N PHE A 20 5.67 -2.12 -1.29
CA PHE A 20 4.36 -2.63 -1.73
C PHE A 20 4.46 -3.87 -2.62
N GLU A 21 5.50 -3.95 -3.46
CA GLU A 21 5.77 -5.16 -4.26
C GLU A 21 6.04 -6.36 -3.35
N HIS A 22 6.82 -6.16 -2.29
CA HIS A 22 7.10 -7.21 -1.31
C HIS A 22 5.84 -7.59 -0.52
N LEU A 23 5.01 -6.61 -0.14
CA LEU A 23 3.73 -6.87 0.53
C LEU A 23 2.78 -7.67 -0.36
N ARG A 24 2.75 -7.43 -1.68
CA ARG A 24 1.93 -8.21 -2.63
C ARG A 24 2.27 -9.69 -2.60
N ALA A 25 3.55 -10.05 -2.53
CA ALA A 25 3.98 -11.45 -2.48
C ALA A 25 3.42 -12.19 -1.26
N HIS A 26 3.20 -11.46 -0.16
CA HIS A 26 2.69 -11.98 1.11
C HIS A 26 1.16 -11.94 1.24
N MET A 27 0.43 -11.50 0.21
CA MET A 27 -1.05 -11.49 0.24
C MET A 27 -1.69 -12.88 0.17
N ASN A 28 -0.95 -13.87 -0.32
CA ASN A 28 -1.38 -15.27 -0.39
C ASN A 28 -0.92 -16.11 0.82
N ASP A 29 -0.20 -15.49 1.76
CA ASP A 29 0.28 -16.19 2.95
C ASP A 29 -0.88 -16.49 3.93
N PRO A 30 -0.73 -17.50 4.80
CA PRO A 30 -1.72 -17.79 5.83
C PRO A 30 -1.95 -16.59 6.76
N GLN A 31 -3.16 -16.51 7.32
CA GLN A 31 -3.49 -15.53 8.34
C GLN A 31 -2.50 -15.61 9.51
N PRO A 32 -2.10 -14.48 10.12
CA PRO A 32 -2.70 -13.14 10.02
C PRO A 32 -1.99 -12.17 9.07
N ILE A 33 -1.13 -12.66 8.17
CA ILE A 33 -0.25 -11.82 7.36
C ILE A 33 -1.05 -10.88 6.43
N PRO A 34 -2.02 -11.36 5.61
CA PRO A 34 -2.79 -10.48 4.73
C PRO A 34 -3.64 -9.45 5.49
N MET A 35 -4.13 -9.80 6.69
CA MET A 35 -4.88 -8.88 7.56
C MET A 35 -4.00 -7.72 8.04
N THR A 36 -2.75 -8.02 8.42
CA THR A 36 -1.78 -7.01 8.87
C THR A 36 -1.40 -6.07 7.73
N ILE A 37 -1.23 -6.62 6.52
CA ILE A 37 -0.95 -5.85 5.30
C ILE A 37 -2.11 -4.91 5.01
N LYS A 38 -3.36 -5.40 4.95
CA LYS A 38 -4.55 -4.57 4.74
C LYS A 38 -4.64 -3.42 5.75
N LYS A 39 -4.49 -3.72 7.05
CA LYS A 39 -4.50 -2.68 8.10
C LYS A 39 -3.43 -1.61 7.87
N THR A 40 -2.24 -2.01 7.46
CA THR A 40 -1.14 -1.09 7.14
C THR A 40 -1.50 -0.19 5.96
N LEU A 41 -2.11 -0.75 4.91
CA LEU A 41 -2.55 -0.01 3.72
C LEU A 41 -3.68 0.98 4.04
N ASP A 42 -4.63 0.57 4.88
CA ASP A 42 -5.71 1.44 5.34
C ASP A 42 -5.18 2.62 6.17
N ASP A 43 -4.23 2.36 7.07
CA ASP A 43 -3.55 3.40 7.84
C ASP A 43 -2.71 4.32 6.95
N PHE A 44 -2.04 3.77 5.93
CA PHE A 44 -1.30 4.55 4.93
C PHE A 44 -2.23 5.46 4.14
N LYS A 45 -3.34 4.93 3.63
CA LYS A 45 -4.39 5.70 2.92
C LYS A 45 -4.98 6.81 3.78
N ARG A 46 -5.22 6.55 5.07
CA ARG A 46 -5.75 7.53 6.02
C ARG A 46 -4.76 8.66 6.31
N THR A 47 -3.48 8.33 6.47
CA THR A 47 -2.42 9.32 6.77
C THR A 47 -2.04 10.17 5.56
N HIS A 48 -2.30 9.72 4.34
CA HIS A 48 -2.02 10.42 3.08
C HIS A 48 -3.30 11.03 2.48
N ASN A 49 -4.11 11.69 3.32
CA ASN A 49 -5.32 12.45 2.95
C ASN A 49 -6.35 11.72 2.08
N GLY A 50 -6.47 10.40 2.22
CA GLY A 50 -7.51 9.65 1.53
C GLY A 50 -7.43 9.77 0.01
N TRP A 51 -6.22 9.90 -0.54
CA TRP A 51 -5.97 9.90 -1.99
C TRP A 51 -6.34 11.20 -2.73
N LYS A 52 -6.54 12.33 -2.04
CA LYS A 52 -6.81 13.61 -2.74
C LYS A 52 -5.63 14.11 -3.59
N ASP A 53 -4.40 13.79 -3.20
CA ASP A 53 -3.17 14.22 -3.89
C ASP A 53 -2.48 13.04 -4.61
N VAL A 54 -3.29 12.09 -5.08
CA VAL A 54 -2.79 10.88 -5.77
C VAL A 54 -1.97 11.21 -7.01
N GLU A 55 -2.23 12.32 -7.68
CA GLU A 55 -1.42 12.74 -8.82
C GLU A 55 0.04 13.07 -8.44
N GLU A 56 0.29 13.61 -7.25
CA GLU A 56 1.67 13.80 -6.77
C GLU A 56 2.27 12.47 -6.34
N TYR A 57 1.50 11.66 -5.61
CA TYR A 57 2.00 10.38 -5.12
C TYR A 57 2.26 9.36 -6.23
N THR A 58 1.44 9.32 -7.29
CA THR A 58 1.61 8.40 -8.43
C THR A 58 2.91 8.64 -9.18
N GLN A 59 3.47 9.85 -9.14
CA GLN A 59 4.78 10.14 -9.73
C GLN A 59 5.93 9.42 -9.03
N HIS A 60 5.74 8.97 -7.79
CA HIS A 60 6.73 8.20 -7.04
C HIS A 60 6.70 6.70 -7.32
N PHE A 61 5.67 6.22 -8.03
CA PHE A 61 5.48 4.80 -8.35
C PHE A 61 5.64 4.55 -9.86
N THR A 62 6.13 3.37 -10.22
CA THR A 62 6.02 2.90 -11.61
C THR A 62 4.59 2.44 -11.91
N GLU A 63 4.22 2.32 -13.19
CA GLU A 63 2.90 1.80 -13.60
C GLU A 63 2.61 0.41 -13.01
N GLU A 64 3.62 -0.44 -12.94
CA GLU A 64 3.54 -1.76 -12.33
C GLU A 64 3.23 -1.65 -10.83
N GLN A 65 3.94 -0.78 -10.11
CA GLN A 65 3.73 -0.55 -8.68
C GLN A 65 2.36 0.07 -8.38
N LEU A 66 1.87 0.95 -9.25
CA LEU A 66 0.51 1.52 -9.16
C LEU A 66 -0.56 0.44 -9.33
N THR A 67 -0.34 -0.49 -10.26
CA THR A 67 -1.23 -1.64 -10.45
C THR A 67 -1.28 -2.50 -9.20
N VAL A 68 -0.11 -2.80 -8.61
CA VAL A 68 -0.02 -3.53 -7.33
C VAL A 68 -0.75 -2.80 -6.21
N LEU A 69 -0.55 -1.48 -6.10
CA LEU A 69 -1.19 -0.66 -5.08
C LEU A 69 -2.72 -0.66 -5.25
N GLN A 70 -3.22 -0.58 -6.47
CA GLN A 70 -4.66 -0.67 -6.78
C GLN A 70 -5.23 -2.05 -6.43
N ASP A 71 -4.55 -3.14 -6.81
CA ASP A 71 -4.94 -4.53 -6.47
C ASP A 71 -5.04 -4.73 -4.95
N LEU A 72 -4.11 -4.13 -4.21
CA LEU A 72 -4.01 -4.24 -2.75
C LEU A 72 -5.09 -3.44 -2.02
N ILE A 73 -5.49 -2.28 -2.57
CA ILE A 73 -6.45 -1.35 -1.95
C ILE A 73 -7.88 -1.64 -2.39
N MET A 74 -8.08 -2.15 -3.59
CA MET A 74 -9.37 -2.60 -4.12
C MET A 74 -9.30 -4.09 -4.49
N PRO A 75 -9.11 -4.99 -3.51
CA PRO A 75 -9.19 -6.40 -3.80
C PRO A 75 -10.61 -6.69 -4.34
N PRO A 76 -10.74 -7.51 -5.41
CA PRO A 76 -12.05 -7.95 -5.86
C PRO A 76 -12.78 -8.55 -4.66
N SER A 77 -14.06 -8.20 -4.52
CA SER A 77 -14.95 -8.46 -3.37
C SER A 77 -15.17 -9.95 -3.01
N TYR A 78 -14.36 -10.85 -3.55
CA TYR A 78 -14.34 -12.29 -3.29
C TYR A 78 -13.69 -12.70 -1.96
N TYR A 79 -13.22 -11.74 -1.16
CA TYR A 79 -12.75 -11.98 0.21
C TYR A 79 -13.68 -11.31 1.22
N ALA A 80 -14.94 -11.76 1.28
CA ALA A 80 -15.89 -11.47 2.35
C ALA A 80 -16.31 -12.78 3.03
#